data_AF-A0A8H3QFB9-F1
#
_entry.id   AF-A0A8H3QFB9-F1
#
_cell.length_a   1.000
_cell.length_b   1.000
_cell.length_c   1.000
_cell.angle_alpha   90.00
_cell.angle_beta   90.00
_cell.angle_gamma   90.00
#
_symmetry.space_group_name_H-M   'P 1'
#
loop_
_entity.id
_entity.type
_entity.pdbx_description
1 polymer ?
#
loop_
_entity_poly.entity_id
_entity_poly.type
_entity_poly.pdbx_seq_one_letter_code
_entity_poly.pdbx_strand_id
1 'polypeptide(L)'
;MGTGWVILNEEEEVMLECSSSITDWPSSIRAELVAILSAILVLQTGQKVNIFTDSQAAIDSIKHIRKFMDNLCEATLDAVWSFNRVYRSIFSEPIDIIEIEVIWALFKKNTGFNCTTSTINNRFIKYLKLTNYLLSTLEIMKERRYNLYGDIKCRVCYEENENDNHIIYCQQFKKKWLTVANNIMCKHNQLPKEILSQEKHIQLN
;
A
#
# COMPACT_ATOMS: atom_id res chain seq x y z
N MET A 1 3.00 23.90 -25.49
CA MET A 1 3.86 24.40 -24.39
C MET A 1 5.24 23.80 -24.56
N GLY A 2 6.30 24.56 -24.28
CA GLY A 2 7.67 24.04 -24.34
C GLY A 2 7.96 23.12 -23.15
N THR A 3 8.78 22.10 -23.35
CA THR A 3 9.30 21.22 -22.30
C THR A 3 10.78 20.98 -22.60
N GLY A 4 11.61 20.94 -21.57
CA GLY A 4 13.04 20.73 -21.75
C GLY A 4 13.75 20.43 -20.44
N TRP A 5 14.93 19.82 -20.56
CA TRP A 5 15.76 19.45 -19.45
C TRP A 5 17.22 19.37 -19.89
N VAL A 6 18.12 19.44 -18.92
CA VAL A 6 19.56 19.32 -19.11
C VAL A 6 20.12 18.38 -18.05
N ILE A 7 20.96 17.44 -18.46
CA ILE A 7 21.72 16.55 -17.57
C ILE A 7 23.14 17.11 -17.49
N LEU A 8 23.60 17.33 -16.26
CA LEU A 8 24.93 17.84 -15.96
C LEU A 8 25.83 16.72 -15.43
N ASN A 9 27.14 16.81 -15.68
CA ASN A 9 28.15 15.99 -15.02
C ASN A 9 28.46 16.51 -13.60
N GLU A 10 29.41 15.89 -12.91
CA GLU A 10 29.84 16.32 -11.57
C GLU A 10 30.51 17.71 -11.55
N GLU A 11 30.99 18.18 -12.70
CA GLU A 11 31.64 19.48 -12.90
C GLU A 11 30.65 20.56 -13.40
N GLU A 12 29.34 20.27 -13.33
CA GLU A 12 28.25 21.13 -13.82
C GLU A 12 28.27 21.41 -15.34
N GLU A 13 29.00 20.61 -16.11
CA GLU A 13 29.01 20.69 -17.58
C GLU A 13 27.84 19.90 -18.19
N VAL A 14 27.29 20.43 -19.28
CA VAL A 14 26.16 19.83 -19.99
C VAL A 14 26.58 18.54 -20.69
N MET A 15 26.04 17.41 -20.25
CA MET A 15 26.21 16.11 -20.90
C MET A 15 25.16 15.85 -21.98
N LEU A 16 23.92 16.22 -21.68
CA LEU A 16 22.77 15.99 -22.55
C LEU A 16 21.73 17.07 -22.31
N GLU A 17 21.08 17.51 -23.37
CA GLU A 17 19.96 18.44 -23.30
C GLU A 17 18.84 17.96 -24.22
N CYS A 18 17.62 18.27 -23.82
CA CYS A 18 16.45 18.04 -24.64
C CYS A 18 15.55 19.27 -24.57
N SER A 19 15.06 19.69 -25.73
CA SER A 19 13.99 20.67 -25.84
C SER A 19 12.96 20.18 -26.84
N SER A 20 11.69 20.24 -26.47
CA SER A 20 10.59 19.85 -27.33
C SER A 20 9.34 20.65 -27.02
N SER A 21 8.29 20.45 -27.81
CA SER A 21 7.00 21.07 -27.58
C SER A 21 5.90 20.02 -27.48
N ILE A 22 5.01 20.19 -26.50
CA ILE A 22 3.82 19.38 -26.34
C ILE A 22 2.69 20.01 -27.15
N THR A 23 2.17 19.25 -28.11
CA THR A 23 0.98 19.59 -28.90
C THR A 23 -0.27 18.97 -28.28
N ASP A 24 -1.46 19.45 -28.69
CA ASP A 24 -2.79 18.93 -28.33
C ASP A 24 -3.28 19.15 -26.89
N TRP A 25 -2.42 19.10 -25.88
CA TRP A 25 -2.83 19.27 -24.46
C TRP A 25 -1.90 20.21 -23.66
N PRO A 26 -1.82 21.50 -24.02
CA PRO A 26 -0.87 22.43 -23.40
C PRO A 26 -1.29 22.79 -21.95
N SER A 27 -0.50 22.33 -20.98
CA SER A 27 -0.56 22.75 -19.57
C SER A 27 0.87 22.84 -19.02
N SER A 28 1.15 23.86 -18.21
CA SER A 28 2.48 24.08 -17.62
C SER A 28 2.91 22.88 -16.79
N ILE A 29 2.04 22.35 -15.92
CA ILE A 29 2.33 21.15 -15.11
C ILE A 29 2.63 19.93 -15.98
N ARG A 30 1.93 19.77 -17.11
CA ARG A 30 2.17 18.63 -18.01
C ARG A 30 3.51 18.75 -18.70
N ALA A 31 3.91 19.96 -19.08
CA ALA A 31 5.23 20.21 -19.63
C ALA A 31 6.35 19.87 -18.63
N GLU A 32 6.16 20.22 -17.36
CA GLU A 32 7.08 19.92 -16.27
C GLU A 32 7.15 18.40 -15.98
N LEU A 33 6.00 17.74 -15.87
CA LEU A 33 5.95 16.28 -15.64
C LEU A 33 6.55 15.50 -16.82
N VAL A 34 6.33 15.94 -18.05
CA VAL A 34 6.93 15.35 -19.26
C VAL A 34 8.44 15.61 -19.31
N ALA A 35 8.92 16.79 -18.88
CA ALA A 35 10.35 17.05 -18.76
C ALA A 35 11.01 16.05 -17.81
N ILE A 36 10.43 15.87 -16.61
CA ILE A 36 10.92 14.92 -15.61
C ILE A 36 10.86 13.48 -16.13
N LEU A 37 9.74 13.07 -16.72
CA LEU A 37 9.56 11.70 -17.21
C LEU A 37 10.52 11.38 -18.37
N SER A 38 10.66 12.29 -19.33
CA SER A 38 11.58 12.13 -20.46
C SER A 38 13.04 12.13 -20.02
N ALA A 39 13.41 12.94 -19.02
CA ALA A 39 14.75 12.87 -18.42
C ALA A 39 15.01 11.49 -17.79
N ILE A 40 14.06 10.95 -17.01
CA ILE A 40 14.20 9.62 -16.38
C ILE A 40 14.32 8.51 -17.42
N LEU A 41 13.62 8.60 -18.55
CA LEU A 41 13.67 7.59 -19.62
C LEU A 41 15.04 7.47 -20.30
N VAL A 42 15.86 8.53 -20.26
CA VAL A 42 17.21 8.53 -20.83
C VAL A 42 18.25 8.00 -19.85
N LEU A 43 17.93 7.95 -18.55
CA LEU A 43 18.82 7.41 -17.51
C LEU A 43 18.87 5.88 -17.55
N GLN A 44 20.04 5.30 -17.25
CA GLN A 44 20.17 3.85 -17.13
C GLN A 44 19.55 3.35 -15.82
N THR A 45 19.01 2.14 -15.85
CA THR A 45 18.44 1.49 -14.66
C THR A 45 19.50 1.31 -13.58
N GLY A 46 19.19 1.71 -12.34
CA GLY A 46 20.08 1.53 -11.18
C GLY A 46 20.97 2.73 -10.86
N GLN A 47 20.96 3.78 -11.69
CA GLN A 47 21.66 5.03 -11.37
C GLN A 47 20.90 5.86 -10.34
N LYS A 48 21.64 6.52 -9.44
CA LYS A 48 21.09 7.48 -8.48
C LYS A 48 21.28 8.89 -9.05
N VAL A 49 20.17 9.58 -9.32
CA VAL A 49 20.16 10.91 -9.93
C VAL A 49 19.35 11.87 -9.07
N ASN A 50 19.83 13.11 -8.97
CA ASN A 50 19.12 14.21 -8.34
C ASN A 50 18.47 15.06 -9.44
N ILE A 51 17.14 15.18 -9.42
CA ILE A 51 16.38 16.00 -10.37
C ILE A 51 16.00 17.30 -9.67
N PHE A 52 16.34 18.43 -10.28
CA PHE A 52 15.99 19.76 -9.81
C PHE A 52 14.92 20.36 -10.73
N THR A 53 13.84 20.85 -10.14
CA THR A 53 12.73 21.54 -10.83
C THR A 53 12.21 22.62 -9.90
N ASP A 54 11.83 23.76 -10.46
CA ASP A 54 11.15 24.86 -9.76
C ASP A 54 9.62 24.66 -9.69
N SER A 55 9.10 23.65 -10.40
CA SER A 55 7.68 23.33 -10.44
C SER A 55 7.23 22.59 -9.18
N GLN A 56 6.84 23.37 -8.16
CA GLN A 56 6.27 22.82 -6.91
C GLN A 56 5.05 21.91 -7.17
N ALA A 57 4.23 22.25 -8.16
CA ALA A 57 3.07 21.45 -8.55
C ALA A 57 3.46 20.07 -9.11
N ALA A 58 4.54 19.97 -9.89
CA ALA A 58 5.06 18.70 -10.39
C ALA A 58 5.63 17.85 -9.24
N ILE A 59 6.37 18.48 -8.32
CA ILE A 59 6.90 17.82 -7.11
C ILE A 59 5.77 17.21 -6.28
N ASP A 60 4.72 17.98 -6.01
CA ASP A 60 3.61 17.51 -5.17
C ASP A 60 2.81 16.40 -5.86
N SER A 61 2.58 16.50 -7.17
CA SER A 61 1.96 15.43 -7.96
C SER A 61 2.73 14.11 -7.85
N ILE A 62 4.07 14.14 -7.98
CA ILE A 62 4.92 12.95 -7.84
C ILE A 62 4.86 12.36 -6.42
N LYS A 63 4.86 13.21 -5.38
CA LYS A 63 4.69 12.76 -3.98
C LYS A 63 3.35 12.05 -3.78
N HIS A 64 2.28 12.58 -4.35
CA HIS A 64 0.96 11.96 -4.29
C HIS A 64 0.93 10.59 -4.98
N ILE A 65 1.53 10.47 -6.17
CA ILE A 65 1.66 9.19 -6.89
C ILE A 65 2.45 8.18 -6.06
N ARG A 66 3.58 8.58 -5.46
CA ARG A 66 4.38 7.69 -4.59
C ARG A 66 3.57 7.17 -3.41
N LYS A 67 2.84 8.06 -2.72
CA LYS A 67 1.96 7.68 -1.61
C LYS A 67 0.84 6.74 -2.06
N PHE A 68 0.30 6.94 -3.26
CA PHE A 68 -0.68 6.03 -3.84
C PHE A 68 -0.10 4.63 -4.06
N MET A 69 1.10 4.55 -4.66
CA MET A 69 1.83 3.30 -4.87
C MET A 69 2.13 2.59 -3.55
N ASP A 70 2.60 3.31 -2.53
CA ASP A 70 2.85 2.74 -1.20
C ASP A 70 1.59 2.14 -0.59
N ASN A 71 0.44 2.81 -0.72
CA ASN A 71 -0.84 2.32 -0.21
C ASN A 71 -1.31 1.06 -0.97
N LEU A 72 -1.09 0.98 -2.29
CA LEU A 72 -1.41 -0.21 -3.08
C LEU A 72 -0.51 -1.39 -2.70
N CYS A 73 0.79 -1.15 -2.55
CA CYS A 73 1.73 -2.17 -2.06
C CYS A 73 1.30 -2.70 -0.68
N GLU A 74 0.88 -1.84 0.23
CA GLU A 74 0.36 -2.30 1.54
C GLU A 74 -0.91 -3.15 1.41
N ALA A 75 -1.88 -2.69 0.61
CA ALA A 75 -3.13 -3.41 0.43
C ALA A 75 -2.91 -4.78 -0.22
N THR A 76 -1.96 -4.88 -1.16
CA THR A 76 -1.60 -6.13 -1.82
C THR A 76 -0.86 -7.08 -0.87
N LEU A 77 0.09 -6.58 -0.07
CA LEU A 77 0.74 -7.37 0.99
C LEU A 77 -0.29 -7.89 1.99
N ASP A 78 -1.17 -7.04 2.52
CA ASP A 78 -2.24 -7.43 3.45
C ASP A 78 -3.17 -8.50 2.83
N ALA A 79 -3.49 -8.38 1.53
CA ALA A 79 -4.31 -9.35 0.82
C ALA A 79 -3.61 -10.70 0.65
N VAL A 80 -2.37 -10.71 0.14
CA VAL A 80 -1.55 -11.94 0.00
C VAL A 80 -1.43 -12.66 1.35
N TRP A 81 -1.24 -11.91 2.45
CA TRP A 81 -1.23 -12.47 3.80
C TRP A 81 -2.54 -13.15 4.20
N SER A 82 -3.69 -12.57 3.87
CA SER A 82 -4.99 -13.18 4.19
C SER A 82 -5.20 -14.56 3.54
N PHE A 83 -4.49 -14.81 2.44
CA PHE A 83 -4.45 -16.08 1.71
C PHE A 83 -3.30 -16.98 2.16
N ASN A 84 -2.34 -16.47 2.94
CA ASN A 84 -1.18 -17.20 3.42
C ASN A 84 -1.51 -18.10 4.63
N ARG A 85 -2.59 -18.88 4.51
CA ARG A 85 -3.11 -19.81 5.54
C ARG A 85 -2.46 -21.19 5.48
N VAL A 86 -1.62 -21.45 4.49
CA VAL A 86 -0.99 -22.76 4.23
C VAL A 86 0.02 -23.14 5.33
N TYR A 87 0.46 -22.19 6.16
CA TYR A 87 1.50 -22.40 7.17
C TYR A 87 1.15 -23.33 8.34
N ARG A 88 -0.10 -23.80 8.49
CA ARG A 88 -0.42 -24.73 9.59
C ARG A 88 -0.01 -26.19 9.29
N SER A 89 0.12 -26.60 8.02
CA SER A 89 0.65 -27.93 7.67
C SER A 89 2.18 -27.95 7.50
N ILE A 90 2.83 -26.78 7.48
CA ILE A 90 4.27 -26.64 7.17
C ILE A 90 5.16 -26.86 8.40
N PHE A 91 4.66 -26.75 9.63
CA PHE A 91 5.43 -27.18 10.80
C PHE A 91 5.62 -28.71 10.89
N SER A 92 5.14 -29.47 9.89
CA SER A 92 5.42 -30.89 9.74
C SER A 92 6.44 -31.23 8.65
N GLU A 93 6.81 -30.32 7.73
CA GLU A 93 7.85 -30.59 6.72
C GLU A 93 8.68 -29.33 6.35
N PRO A 94 10.02 -29.46 6.20
CA PRO A 94 10.90 -28.35 5.86
C PRO A 94 10.85 -28.07 4.36
N ILE A 95 10.24 -26.96 3.94
CA ILE A 95 10.34 -26.45 2.56
C ILE A 95 10.68 -24.95 2.58
N ASP A 96 11.81 -24.64 1.94
CA ASP A 96 12.52 -23.36 1.87
C ASP A 96 11.89 -22.27 0.97
N ILE A 97 10.56 -22.15 0.89
CA ILE A 97 9.93 -21.11 0.06
C ILE A 97 8.77 -20.44 0.82
N ILE A 98 9.09 -19.93 2.00
CA ILE A 98 8.23 -18.95 2.68
C ILE A 98 8.52 -17.61 2.01
N GLU A 99 7.49 -16.84 1.65
CA GLU A 99 7.61 -15.40 1.39
C GLU A 99 7.91 -14.66 2.72
N ILE A 100 8.98 -15.07 3.39
CA ILE A 100 9.53 -14.43 4.57
C ILE A 100 9.85 -12.96 4.27
N GLU A 101 10.09 -12.65 3.00
CA GLU A 101 10.20 -11.32 2.44
C GLU A 101 8.92 -10.49 2.65
N VAL A 102 7.73 -11.10 2.52
CA VAL A 102 6.43 -10.44 2.73
C VAL A 102 6.13 -10.30 4.23
N ILE A 103 6.62 -11.23 5.08
CA ILE A 103 6.60 -11.06 6.55
C ILE A 103 7.47 -9.85 6.88
N TRP A 104 8.74 -9.90 6.48
CA TRP A 104 9.71 -8.86 6.78
C TRP A 104 9.31 -7.52 6.17
N ALA A 105 8.67 -7.45 5.01
CA ALA A 105 8.17 -6.20 4.43
C ALA A 105 7.14 -5.51 5.35
N LEU A 106 6.18 -6.27 5.90
CA LEU A 106 5.21 -5.74 6.86
C LEU A 106 5.86 -5.37 8.19
N PHE A 107 6.75 -6.21 8.71
CA PHE A 107 7.44 -5.95 9.97
C PHE A 107 8.44 -4.78 9.86
N LYS A 108 9.08 -4.59 8.70
CA LYS A 108 10.04 -3.49 8.44
C LYS A 108 9.40 -2.13 8.61
N LYS A 109 8.09 -1.98 8.36
CA LYS A 109 7.35 -0.74 8.65
C LYS A 109 7.23 -0.42 10.14
N ASN A 110 7.43 -1.41 11.00
CA ASN A 110 7.50 -1.23 12.45
C ASN A 110 8.96 -1.19 12.96
N THR A 111 9.96 -1.51 12.12
CA THR A 111 11.37 -1.39 12.51
C THR A 111 11.81 0.08 12.54
N GLY A 112 12.49 0.49 13.62
CA GLY A 112 12.98 1.87 13.82
C GLY A 112 11.97 2.84 14.46
N PHE A 113 10.69 2.48 14.50
CA PHE A 113 9.72 3.16 15.36
C PHE A 113 9.76 2.50 16.74
N ASN A 114 10.24 3.21 17.76
CA ASN A 114 9.87 2.85 19.12
C ASN A 114 8.32 2.84 19.18
N CYS A 115 7.70 1.92 19.91
CA CYS A 115 6.25 1.89 20.14
C CYS A 115 5.80 3.15 20.93
N THR A 116 5.86 4.31 20.29
CA THR A 116 5.72 5.64 20.89
C THR A 116 4.27 6.07 20.99
N THR A 117 3.37 5.43 20.23
CA THR A 117 1.94 5.70 20.28
C THR A 117 1.15 4.40 20.43
N SER A 118 0.00 4.49 21.10
CA SER A 118 -0.93 3.38 21.24
C SER A 118 -1.44 2.85 19.89
N THR A 119 -1.58 3.72 18.89
CA THR A 119 -2.00 3.34 17.53
C THR A 119 -0.97 2.46 16.83
N ILE A 120 0.32 2.82 16.90
CA ILE A 120 1.42 2.03 16.34
C ILE A 120 1.51 0.68 17.07
N ASN A 121 1.45 0.69 18.41
CA ASN A 121 1.47 -0.53 19.21
C ASN A 121 0.28 -1.45 18.89
N ASN A 122 -0.93 -0.91 18.79
CA ASN A 122 -2.13 -1.69 18.46
C ASN A 122 -2.04 -2.31 17.06
N ARG A 123 -1.47 -1.59 16.09
CA ARG A 123 -1.24 -2.11 14.74
C ARG A 123 -0.21 -3.25 14.76
N PHE A 124 0.89 -3.08 15.48
CA PHE A 124 1.90 -4.11 15.66
C PHE A 124 1.36 -5.37 16.34
N ILE A 125 0.66 -5.22 17.47
CA ILE A 125 0.00 -6.33 18.18
C ILE A 125 -1.05 -7.00 17.29
N LYS A 126 -1.78 -6.24 16.47
CA LYS A 126 -2.72 -6.80 15.50
C LYS A 126 -2.00 -7.70 14.49
N TYR A 127 -0.90 -7.23 13.90
CA TYR A 127 -0.11 -8.05 12.97
C TYR A 127 0.45 -9.31 13.65
N LEU A 128 1.02 -9.19 14.86
CA LEU A 128 1.49 -10.34 15.63
C LEU A 128 0.39 -11.36 15.94
N LYS A 129 -0.80 -10.90 16.30
CA LYS A 129 -1.93 -11.80 16.59
C LYS A 129 -2.43 -12.49 15.32
N LEU A 130 -2.47 -11.76 14.19
CA LEU A 130 -2.83 -12.32 12.89
C LEU A 130 -1.82 -13.39 12.44
N THR A 131 -0.52 -13.16 12.62
CA THR A 131 0.52 -14.13 12.21
C THR A 131 0.54 -15.40 13.05
N ASN A 132 0.07 -15.34 14.29
CA ASN A 132 0.13 -16.46 15.23
C ASN A 132 -1.24 -17.13 15.48
N TYR A 133 -2.29 -16.81 14.72
CA TYR A 133 -3.67 -17.28 14.98
C TYR A 133 -4.11 -17.00 16.44
N LEU A 134 -3.74 -15.83 16.95
CA LEU A 134 -4.07 -15.35 18.31
C LEU A 134 -5.12 -14.24 18.28
N LEU A 135 -5.88 -14.14 17.18
CA LEU A 135 -7.09 -13.32 17.15
C LEU A 135 -8.02 -13.83 18.24
N SER A 136 -8.64 -12.91 18.96
CA SER A 136 -9.59 -13.26 20.01
C SER A 136 -10.90 -13.75 19.39
N THR A 137 -10.89 -14.96 18.84
CA THR A 137 -12.06 -15.67 18.34
C THR A 137 -12.78 -16.36 19.48
N LEU A 138 -14.04 -16.70 19.27
CA LEU A 138 -14.80 -17.43 20.28
C LEU A 138 -14.15 -18.77 20.64
N GLU A 139 -13.49 -19.44 19.69
CA GLU A 139 -12.65 -20.62 19.94
C GLU A 139 -11.60 -20.35 21.02
N ILE A 140 -10.73 -19.36 20.83
CA ILE A 140 -9.67 -19.00 21.80
C ILE A 140 -10.27 -18.47 23.11
N MET A 141 -11.40 -17.76 23.05
CA MET A 141 -12.08 -17.28 24.25
C MET A 141 -12.64 -18.43 25.09
N LYS A 142 -13.20 -19.47 24.46
CA LYS A 142 -13.70 -20.68 25.13
C LYS A 142 -12.56 -21.47 25.76
N GLU A 143 -11.42 -21.59 25.08
CA GLU A 143 -10.21 -22.21 25.65
C GLU A 143 -9.77 -21.51 26.95
N ARG A 144 -9.87 -20.18 26.99
CA ARG A 144 -9.42 -19.38 28.14
C ARG A 144 -10.43 -19.31 29.28
N ARG A 145 -11.73 -19.20 28.98
CA ARG A 145 -12.82 -19.03 29.98
C ARG A 145 -14.11 -19.69 29.53
N TYR A 146 -14.12 -21.02 29.45
CA TYR A 146 -15.30 -21.78 29.05
C TYR A 146 -16.56 -21.47 29.89
N ASN A 147 -16.41 -21.23 31.20
CA ASN A 147 -17.52 -20.89 32.09
C ASN A 147 -18.33 -19.63 31.67
N LEU A 148 -17.72 -18.69 30.93
CA LEU A 148 -18.39 -17.48 30.46
C LEU A 148 -18.99 -17.63 29.06
N TYR A 149 -18.41 -18.48 28.22
CA TYR A 149 -18.76 -18.55 26.79
C TYR A 149 -19.46 -19.86 26.40
N GLY A 150 -19.30 -20.94 27.16
CA GLY A 150 -19.92 -22.25 26.95
C GLY A 150 -19.89 -22.71 25.49
N ASP A 151 -21.02 -23.25 25.04
CA ASP A 151 -21.21 -23.74 23.67
C ASP A 151 -21.74 -22.67 22.72
N ILE A 152 -21.60 -21.38 23.05
CA ILE A 152 -22.06 -20.29 22.18
C ILE A 152 -21.42 -20.46 20.79
N LYS A 153 -22.24 -20.42 19.76
CA LYS A 153 -21.80 -20.45 18.35
C LYS A 153 -21.46 -19.04 17.87
N CYS A 154 -21.02 -18.88 16.63
CA CYS A 154 -20.76 -17.56 16.06
C CYS A 154 -21.94 -16.62 16.31
N ARG A 155 -21.65 -15.42 16.82
CA ARG A 155 -22.70 -14.44 17.18
C ARG A 155 -23.37 -13.79 15.98
N VAL A 156 -22.97 -14.15 14.76
CA VAL A 156 -23.49 -13.57 13.52
C VAL A 156 -24.32 -14.58 12.74
N CYS A 157 -23.84 -15.80 12.56
CA CYS A 157 -24.63 -16.86 11.90
C CYS A 157 -25.41 -17.75 12.87
N TYR A 158 -24.99 -17.85 14.13
CA TYR A 158 -25.57 -18.74 15.15
C TYR A 158 -25.54 -20.25 14.81
N GLU A 159 -24.95 -20.65 13.68
CA GLU A 159 -24.99 -22.03 13.16
C GLU A 159 -23.68 -22.80 13.38
N GLU A 160 -22.54 -22.17 13.12
CA GLU A 160 -21.20 -22.77 13.19
C GLU A 160 -20.38 -22.23 14.37
N ASN A 161 -19.34 -22.96 14.76
CA ASN A 161 -18.37 -22.48 15.74
C ASN A 161 -17.49 -21.37 15.13
N GLU A 162 -17.35 -20.27 15.87
CA GLU A 162 -16.51 -19.15 15.44
C GLU A 162 -15.03 -19.43 15.73
N ASN A 163 -14.30 -19.76 14.67
CA ASN A 163 -12.86 -19.78 14.59
C ASN A 163 -12.37 -18.75 13.55
N ASP A 164 -11.06 -18.62 13.38
CA ASP A 164 -10.45 -17.64 12.45
C ASP A 164 -10.98 -17.79 11.01
N ASN A 165 -11.16 -19.03 10.55
CA ASN A 165 -11.67 -19.30 9.20
C ASN A 165 -13.14 -18.91 9.07
N HIS A 166 -13.95 -19.23 10.07
CA HIS A 166 -15.37 -18.91 10.10
C HIS A 166 -15.58 -17.39 10.05
N ILE A 167 -14.78 -16.58 10.77
CA ILE A 167 -14.90 -15.11 10.70
C ILE A 167 -14.77 -14.58 9.26
N ILE A 168 -13.91 -15.21 8.46
CA ILE A 168 -13.64 -14.76 7.10
C ILE A 168 -14.69 -15.28 6.11
N TYR A 169 -15.10 -16.53 6.24
CA TYR A 169 -15.99 -17.19 5.28
C TYR A 169 -17.46 -17.26 5.68
N CYS A 170 -17.81 -16.81 6.89
CA CYS A 170 -19.19 -16.81 7.34
C CYS A 170 -20.08 -16.02 6.38
N GLN A 171 -21.09 -16.72 5.86
CA GLN A 171 -22.02 -16.23 4.84
C GLN A 171 -22.65 -14.89 5.22
N GLN A 172 -22.97 -14.72 6.51
CA GLN A 172 -23.60 -13.51 7.03
C GLN A 172 -22.66 -12.29 7.02
N PHE A 173 -21.34 -12.49 7.00
CA PHE A 173 -20.38 -11.40 6.79
C PHE A 173 -20.16 -11.04 5.32
N LYS A 174 -20.60 -11.86 4.36
CA LYS A 174 -20.33 -11.64 2.91
C LYS A 174 -20.69 -10.23 2.45
N LYS A 175 -21.87 -9.71 2.84
CA LYS A 175 -22.30 -8.34 2.50
C LYS A 175 -21.39 -7.29 3.15
N LYS A 176 -20.99 -7.48 4.40
CA LYS A 176 -20.06 -6.56 5.10
C LYS A 176 -18.67 -6.57 4.46
N TRP A 177 -18.14 -7.76 4.13
CA TRP A 177 -16.88 -7.89 3.41
C TRP A 177 -16.93 -7.24 2.04
N LEU A 178 -18.04 -7.40 1.31
CA LEU A 178 -18.24 -6.72 0.03
C LEU A 178 -18.23 -5.19 0.18
N THR A 179 -18.90 -4.66 1.20
CA THR A 179 -18.86 -3.21 1.51
C THR A 179 -17.44 -2.74 1.85
N VAL A 180 -16.70 -3.51 2.66
CA VAL A 180 -15.30 -3.19 3.01
C VAL A 180 -14.42 -3.20 1.76
N ALA A 181 -14.52 -4.24 0.93
CA ALA A 181 -13.79 -4.35 -0.33
C ALA A 181 -14.11 -3.18 -1.27
N ASN A 182 -15.39 -2.84 -1.43
CA ASN A 182 -15.82 -1.70 -2.24
C ASN A 182 -15.29 -0.37 -1.67
N ASN A 183 -15.29 -0.19 -0.35
CA ASN A 183 -14.74 1.02 0.27
C ASN A 183 -13.22 1.15 0.06
N ILE A 184 -12.49 0.04 0.15
CA ILE A 184 -11.05 -0.01 -0.14
C ILE A 184 -10.82 0.34 -1.61
N MET A 185 -11.53 -0.32 -2.52
CA MET A 185 -11.43 -0.08 -3.96
C MET A 185 -11.81 1.36 -4.33
N CYS A 186 -12.86 1.92 -3.74
CA CYS A 186 -13.25 3.32 -3.92
C CYS A 186 -12.17 4.29 -3.45
N LYS A 187 -11.56 4.05 -2.27
CA LYS A 187 -10.45 4.88 -1.77
C LYS A 187 -9.25 4.84 -2.72
N HIS A 188 -8.88 3.66 -3.21
CA HIS A 188 -7.80 3.52 -4.18
C HIS A 188 -8.17 4.13 -5.54
N ASN A 189 -9.44 4.12 -5.96
CA ASN A 189 -9.87 4.75 -7.21
C ASN A 189 -10.06 6.28 -7.09
N GLN A 190 -10.28 6.82 -5.89
CA GLN A 190 -10.40 8.25 -5.62
C GLN A 190 -9.05 8.96 -5.65
N LEU A 191 -7.98 8.37 -5.10
CA LEU A 191 -6.65 8.99 -5.10
C LEU A 191 -6.16 9.39 -6.51
N PRO A 192 -6.26 8.53 -7.54
CA PRO A 192 -5.93 8.90 -8.92
C PRO A 192 -6.80 10.04 -9.45
N LYS A 193 -8.08 10.09 -9.09
CA LYS A 193 -8.99 11.17 -9.50
C LYS A 193 -8.66 12.49 -8.82
N GLU A 194 -8.25 12.47 -7.56
CA GLU A 194 -7.78 13.64 -6.81
C GLU A 194 -6.53 14.23 -7.48
N ILE A 195 -5.56 13.38 -7.86
CA ILE A 195 -4.35 13.76 -8.60
C ILE A 195 -4.75 14.43 -9.94
N LEU A 196 -5.65 13.82 -10.71
CA LEU A 196 -6.13 14.38 -11.98
C LEU A 196 -6.97 15.65 -11.81
N SER A 197 -7.61 15.86 -10.66
CA SER A 197 -8.42 17.06 -10.38
C SER A 197 -7.56 18.25 -9.97
N GLN A 198 -6.44 18.01 -9.28
CA GLN A 198 -5.45 19.05 -8.99
C GLN A 198 -4.84 19.62 -10.29
N GLU A 199 -4.71 18.82 -11.35
CA GLU A 199 -4.32 19.32 -12.68
C GLU A 199 -5.27 20.40 -13.24
N LYS A 200 -6.57 20.33 -12.90
CA LYS A 200 -7.58 21.25 -13.42
C LYS A 200 -7.66 22.56 -12.64
N HIS A 201 -7.28 22.56 -11.37
CA HIS A 201 -7.32 23.76 -10.51
C HIS A 201 -6.12 24.70 -10.67
N ILE A 202 -5.07 24.28 -11.39
CA ILE A 202 -3.86 25.10 -11.61
C ILE A 202 -3.89 25.80 -12.99
N GLN A 203 -5.00 25.69 -13.73
CA GLN A 203 -5.29 26.67 -14.77
C GLN A 203 -5.91 27.90 -14.12
N LEU A 204 -5.11 28.93 -13.85
CA LEU A 204 -5.43 30.37 -13.90
C LEU A 204 -4.32 31.19 -13.21
N ASN A 205 -3.31 31.58 -13.99
CA ASN A 205 -2.90 32.97 -14.28
C ASN A 205 -1.62 32.96 -15.12
#